data_AF-A0A7S1HA30-F1
#
_entry.id   AF-A0A7S1HA30-F1
#
_cell.length_a   1.000
_cell.length_b   1.000
_cell.length_c   1.000
_cell.angle_alpha   90.00
_cell.angle_beta   90.00
_cell.angle_gamma   90.00
#
_symmetry.space_group_name_H-M   'P 1'
#
loop_
_entity.id
_entity.type
_entity.pdbx_description
1 polymer ?
#
loop_
_entity_poly.entity_id
_entity_poly.type
_entity_poly.pdbx_seq_one_letter_code
_entity_poly.pdbx_strand_id
1 'polypeptide(L)'
;EDFMFWKLDKLASQGYLAFGVDMFGAGRALWDKEEALAARKPLREDRSQMIERMMCAYETACSMEVADSARVGAIGYCFGGMAVLDLARSGLPKSLKATVSLHGILDRLDTPPTDVVGKVLVCHGGSDPFVTPEMLRDFESDMAARNAEDLHIHTYSGSKHAFTRPEKTTEGDSAAGLYYCELADAASWAAASALLDSCLRQTA
;
A
#
# COMPACT_ATOMS: atom_id res chain seq x y z
N GLU A 1 8.61 14.49 2.18
CA GLU A 1 8.97 13.73 3.39
C GLU A 1 7.85 13.86 4.42
N ASP A 2 7.37 15.08 4.66
CA ASP A 2 6.30 15.42 5.61
C ASP A 2 5.08 14.50 5.58
N PHE A 3 4.56 14.15 4.40
CA PHE A 3 3.43 13.22 4.31
C PHE A 3 3.72 11.84 4.91
N MET A 4 4.91 11.28 4.63
CA MET A 4 5.27 9.95 5.12
C MET A 4 5.43 9.98 6.63
N PHE A 5 6.18 10.95 7.15
CA PHE A 5 6.37 11.10 8.59
C PHE A 5 5.05 11.37 9.31
N TRP A 6 4.18 12.20 8.75
CA TRP A 6 2.84 12.42 9.31
C TRP A 6 2.01 11.12 9.40
N LYS A 7 2.04 10.26 8.37
CA LYS A 7 1.32 8.98 8.42
C LYS A 7 1.97 8.01 9.42
N LEU A 8 3.30 8.01 9.55
CA LEU A 8 4.01 7.22 10.56
C LEU A 8 3.64 7.67 11.98
N ASP A 9 3.65 8.98 12.24
CA ASP A 9 3.23 9.56 13.53
C ASP A 9 1.78 9.21 13.84
N LYS A 10 0.92 9.21 12.83
CA LYS A 10 -0.49 8.82 12.99
C LYS A 10 -0.63 7.36 13.41
N LEU A 11 0.13 6.43 12.81
CA LEU A 11 0.18 5.03 13.25
C LEU A 11 0.78 4.89 14.65
N ALA A 12 1.87 5.60 14.95
CA ALA A 12 2.50 5.57 16.26
C ALA A 12 1.55 6.07 17.35
N SER A 13 0.76 7.13 17.07
CA SER A 13 -0.27 7.64 17.99
C SER A 13 -1.42 6.66 18.25
N GLN A 14 -1.62 5.66 17.37
CA GLN A 14 -2.59 4.58 17.55
C GLN A 14 -2.02 3.40 18.37
N GLY A 15 -0.74 3.46 18.75
CA GLY A 15 -0.05 2.46 19.57
C GLY A 15 0.78 1.45 18.78
N TYR A 16 1.03 1.68 17.48
CA TYR A 16 1.86 0.81 16.65
C TYR A 16 3.33 1.21 16.68
N LEU A 17 4.22 0.23 16.54
CA LEU A 17 5.55 0.48 15.99
C LEU A 17 5.42 0.80 14.50
N ALA A 18 5.63 2.05 14.11
CA ALA A 18 5.52 2.48 12.72
C ALA A 18 6.91 2.56 12.07
N PHE A 19 7.16 1.71 11.07
CA PHE A 19 8.43 1.64 10.34
C PHE A 19 8.29 2.18 8.91
N GLY A 20 9.03 3.24 8.59
CA GLY A 20 9.10 3.80 7.24
C GLY A 20 10.09 3.04 6.36
N VAL A 21 9.67 2.71 5.13
CA VAL A 21 10.49 1.89 4.21
C VAL A 21 11.08 2.77 3.10
N ASP A 22 12.41 2.77 3.00
CA ASP A 22 13.10 3.30 1.83
C ASP A 22 13.15 2.26 0.72
N MET A 23 12.11 2.26 -0.11
CA MET A 23 12.02 1.34 -1.24
C MET A 23 13.07 1.58 -2.32
N PHE A 24 13.71 2.76 -2.36
CA PHE A 24 14.65 3.11 -3.42
C PHE A 24 16.11 2.94 -2.97
N GLY A 25 16.38 2.93 -1.67
CA GLY A 25 17.72 2.84 -1.10
C GLY A 25 18.51 4.14 -1.22
N ALA A 26 17.81 5.27 -1.34
CA ALA A 26 18.40 6.58 -1.54
C ALA A 26 18.73 7.31 -0.23
N GLY A 27 18.19 6.86 0.90
CA GLY A 27 18.33 7.51 2.21
C GLY A 27 17.65 8.87 2.32
N ARG A 28 16.87 9.28 1.31
CA ARG A 28 16.15 10.56 1.23
C ARG A 28 14.94 10.46 0.30
N ALA A 29 14.03 11.43 0.38
CA ALA A 29 13.02 11.58 -0.67
C ALA A 29 13.62 11.99 -2.02
N LEU A 30 13.00 11.48 -3.07
CA LEU A 30 13.28 11.83 -4.46
C LEU A 30 12.22 12.83 -4.92
N TRP A 31 12.58 14.11 -4.93
CA TRP A 31 11.68 15.21 -5.31
C TRP A 31 11.71 15.51 -6.81
N ASP A 32 12.85 15.26 -7.45
CA ASP A 32 12.97 15.37 -8.89
C ASP A 32 12.16 14.26 -9.59
N LYS A 33 11.40 14.65 -10.61
CA LYS A 33 10.49 13.74 -11.29
C LYS A 33 11.24 12.68 -12.08
N GLU A 34 12.35 13.03 -12.73
CA GLU A 34 13.16 12.10 -13.53
C GLU A 34 13.88 11.12 -12.62
N GLU A 35 14.44 11.61 -11.51
CA GLU A 35 15.07 10.79 -10.48
C GLU A 35 14.07 9.79 -9.87
N ALA A 36 12.88 10.25 -9.46
CA ALA A 36 11.85 9.38 -8.91
C ALA A 36 11.34 8.35 -9.94
N LEU A 37 11.28 8.72 -11.23
CA LEU A 37 10.96 7.81 -12.32
C LEU A 37 12.06 6.75 -12.50
N ALA A 38 13.32 7.17 -12.53
CA ALA A 38 14.47 6.30 -12.70
C ALA A 38 14.61 5.30 -11.53
N ALA A 39 14.36 5.72 -10.29
CA ALA A 39 14.38 4.84 -9.12
C ALA A 39 13.21 3.85 -9.10
N ARG A 40 12.02 4.28 -9.54
CA ARG A 40 10.82 3.43 -9.57
C ARG A 40 10.83 2.40 -10.69
N LYS A 41 11.37 2.76 -11.86
CA LYS A 41 11.29 1.95 -13.09
C LYS A 41 11.81 0.52 -12.90
N PRO A 42 13.02 0.28 -12.36
CA PRO A 42 13.54 -1.07 -12.14
C PRO A 42 12.62 -1.93 -11.28
N LEU A 43 12.03 -1.36 -10.23
CA LEU A 43 11.15 -2.09 -9.32
C LEU A 43 9.78 -2.40 -9.95
N ARG A 44 9.32 -1.59 -10.92
CA ARG A 44 8.10 -1.90 -11.68
C ARG A 44 8.32 -2.96 -12.74
N GLU A 45 9.47 -2.92 -13.40
CA GLU A 45 9.84 -3.88 -14.45
C GLU A 45 10.22 -5.23 -13.84
N ASP A 46 10.83 -5.23 -12.66
CA ASP A 46 11.17 -6.43 -11.90
C ASP A 46 10.47 -6.42 -10.53
N ARG A 47 9.27 -7.01 -10.50
CA ARG A 47 8.45 -7.13 -9.29
C ARG A 47 9.07 -8.07 -8.26
N SER A 48 10.02 -8.94 -8.64
CA SER A 48 10.73 -9.79 -7.67
C SER A 48 11.63 -8.96 -6.76
N GLN A 49 12.36 -7.97 -7.32
CA GLN A 49 13.14 -7.02 -6.53
C GLN A 49 12.26 -6.19 -5.59
N MET A 50 11.04 -5.85 -6.00
CA MET A 50 10.10 -5.15 -5.13
C MET A 50 9.71 -6.01 -3.92
N ILE A 51 9.38 -7.29 -4.14
CA ILE A 51 9.04 -8.24 -3.08
C ILE A 51 10.24 -8.46 -2.16
N GLU A 52 11.45 -8.64 -2.69
CA GLU A 52 12.68 -8.80 -1.91
C GLU A 52 12.95 -7.60 -0.98
N ARG A 53 12.78 -6.37 -1.48
CA ARG A 53 12.92 -5.16 -0.66
C ARG A 53 11.85 -5.08 0.43
N MET A 54 10.60 -5.44 0.12
CA MET A 54 9.53 -5.49 1.11
C MET A 54 9.76 -6.57 2.17
N MET A 55 10.30 -7.74 1.79
CA MET A 55 10.70 -8.79 2.72
C MET A 55 11.82 -8.32 3.65
N CYS A 56 12.85 -7.66 3.12
CA CYS A 56 13.92 -7.08 3.92
C CYS A 56 13.38 -6.03 4.91
N ALA A 57 12.44 -5.19 4.47
CA ALA A 57 11.77 -4.22 5.34
C ALA A 57 10.94 -4.89 6.45
N TYR A 58 10.22 -5.97 6.11
CA TYR A 58 9.47 -6.78 7.08
C TYR A 58 10.41 -7.40 8.14
N GLU A 59 11.49 -8.04 7.70
CA GLU A 59 12.47 -8.69 8.58
C GLU A 59 13.16 -7.67 9.49
N THR A 60 13.51 -6.50 8.94
CA THR A 60 14.09 -5.39 9.70
C THR A 60 13.12 -4.92 10.78
N ALA A 61 11.85 -4.68 10.44
CA ALA A 61 10.84 -4.28 11.41
C ALA A 61 10.66 -5.34 12.51
N CYS A 62 10.64 -6.62 12.16
CA CYS A 62 10.55 -7.72 13.12
C CYS A 62 11.77 -7.86 14.04
N SER A 63 12.93 -7.39 13.60
CA SER A 63 14.18 -7.47 14.37
C SER A 63 14.33 -6.38 15.44
N MET A 64 13.46 -5.36 15.42
CA MET A 64 13.49 -4.30 16.42
C MET A 64 13.04 -4.83 17.78
N GLU A 65 13.75 -4.47 18.86
CA GLU A 65 13.50 -4.98 20.22
C GLU A 65 12.06 -4.75 20.71
N VAL A 66 11.45 -3.64 20.28
CA VAL A 66 10.09 -3.25 20.65
C VAL A 66 9.00 -3.83 19.73
N ALA A 67 9.38 -4.60 18.71
CA ALA A 67 8.45 -5.17 17.74
C ALA A 67 7.82 -6.47 18.25
N ASP A 68 6.53 -6.65 17.97
CA ASP A 68 5.89 -7.96 18.04
C ASP A 68 5.82 -8.58 16.64
N SER A 69 6.75 -9.49 16.37
CA SER A 69 6.87 -10.17 15.06
C SER A 69 5.70 -11.09 14.72
N ALA A 70 4.83 -11.44 15.68
CA ALA A 70 3.62 -12.21 15.43
C ALA A 70 2.47 -11.35 14.89
N ARG A 71 2.58 -10.02 14.99
CA ARG A 71 1.50 -9.06 14.70
C ARG A 71 2.02 -7.93 13.81
N VAL A 72 2.32 -8.29 12.56
CA VAL A 72 2.86 -7.35 11.56
C VAL A 72 1.87 -7.14 10.42
N GLY A 73 1.68 -5.89 10.03
CA GLY A 73 0.92 -5.49 8.85
C GLY A 73 1.70 -4.49 8.00
N ALA A 74 1.28 -4.33 6.75
CA ALA A 74 1.88 -3.42 5.79
C ALA A 74 0.83 -2.47 5.22
N ILE A 75 1.16 -1.18 5.16
CA ILE A 75 0.31 -0.13 4.59
C ILE A 75 1.10 0.65 3.54
N GLY A 76 0.49 0.89 2.39
CA GLY A 76 1.15 1.49 1.25
C GLY A 76 0.27 2.49 0.51
N TYR A 77 0.92 3.50 -0.09
CA TYR A 77 0.27 4.56 -0.87
C TYR A 77 0.84 4.58 -2.29
N CYS A 78 0.00 4.67 -3.33
CA CYS A 78 0.45 4.75 -4.73
C CYS A 78 1.42 3.58 -5.06
N PHE A 79 2.68 3.87 -5.36
CA PHE A 79 3.73 2.86 -5.56
C PHE A 79 3.90 1.93 -4.34
N GLY A 80 3.82 2.48 -3.12
CA GLY A 80 3.86 1.65 -1.91
C GLY A 80 2.61 0.76 -1.78
N GLY A 81 1.45 1.23 -2.26
CA GLY A 81 0.22 0.44 -2.27
C GLY A 81 0.32 -0.78 -3.18
N MET A 82 0.97 -0.60 -4.32
CA MET A 82 1.34 -1.69 -5.22
C MET A 82 2.36 -2.64 -4.57
N ALA A 83 3.38 -2.11 -3.89
CA ALA A 83 4.40 -2.92 -3.22
C ALA A 83 3.86 -3.82 -2.09
N VAL A 84 2.95 -3.30 -1.26
CA VAL A 84 2.34 -4.12 -0.20
C VAL A 84 1.39 -5.17 -0.76
N LEU A 85 0.71 -4.89 -1.88
CA LEU A 85 -0.11 -5.88 -2.58
C LEU A 85 0.75 -7.01 -3.15
N ASP A 86 1.92 -6.70 -3.72
CA ASP A 86 2.83 -7.72 -4.20
C ASP A 86 3.38 -8.60 -3.10
N LEU A 87 3.72 -8.01 -1.95
CA LEU A 87 4.13 -8.77 -0.78
C LEU A 87 3.02 -9.77 -0.41
N ALA A 88 1.77 -9.31 -0.30
CA ALA A 88 0.63 -10.19 -0.01
C ALA A 88 0.43 -11.28 -1.07
N ARG A 89 0.48 -10.91 -2.36
CA ARG A 89 0.32 -11.80 -3.52
C ARG A 89 1.48 -12.77 -3.72
N SER A 90 2.66 -12.48 -3.17
CA SER A 90 3.81 -13.40 -3.19
C SER A 90 3.60 -14.58 -2.25
N GLY A 91 2.68 -14.45 -1.29
CA GLY A 91 2.42 -15.45 -0.26
C GLY A 91 3.48 -15.47 0.83
N LEU A 92 4.31 -14.43 0.93
CA LEU A 92 5.40 -14.29 1.89
C LEU A 92 5.40 -12.89 2.55
N PRO A 93 5.79 -12.78 3.83
CA PRO A 93 5.96 -13.90 4.77
C PRO A 93 4.58 -14.43 5.20
N LYS A 94 4.49 -15.71 5.57
CA LYS A 94 3.23 -16.33 6.05
C LYS A 94 2.68 -15.69 7.34
N SER A 95 3.52 -14.96 8.06
CA SER A 95 3.19 -14.22 9.28
C SER A 95 2.59 -12.83 9.04
N LEU A 96 2.57 -12.32 7.80
CA LEU A 96 1.92 -11.04 7.49
C LEU A 96 0.41 -11.14 7.76
N LYS A 97 -0.11 -10.27 8.61
CA LYS A 97 -1.51 -10.34 9.10
C LYS A 97 -2.47 -9.42 8.33
N ALA A 98 -1.98 -8.29 7.86
CA ALA A 98 -2.79 -7.29 7.19
C ALA A 98 -2.00 -6.54 6.12
N THR A 99 -2.66 -6.27 4.99
CA THR A 99 -2.15 -5.45 3.90
C THR A 99 -3.18 -4.38 3.56
N VAL A 100 -2.77 -3.12 3.58
CA VAL A 100 -3.63 -1.98 3.22
C VAL A 100 -3.01 -1.21 2.06
N SER A 101 -3.71 -1.19 0.93
CA SER A 101 -3.31 -0.44 -0.27
C SER A 101 -4.21 0.77 -0.46
N LEU A 102 -3.64 1.98 -0.38
CA LEU A 102 -4.35 3.23 -0.66
C LEU A 102 -3.91 3.77 -2.02
N HIS A 103 -4.87 3.90 -2.94
CA HIS A 103 -4.65 4.27 -4.35
C HIS A 103 -3.43 3.55 -4.96
N GLY A 104 -3.23 2.29 -4.59
CA GLY A 104 -2.24 1.44 -5.23
C GLY A 104 -2.64 1.14 -6.67
N ILE A 105 -1.65 0.91 -7.53
CA ILE A 105 -1.90 0.39 -8.86
C ILE A 105 -2.16 -1.10 -8.76
N LEU A 106 -3.22 -1.57 -9.43
CA LEU A 106 -3.78 -2.91 -9.28
C LEU A 106 -3.38 -3.86 -10.43
N ASP A 107 -2.32 -3.50 -11.17
CA ASP A 107 -1.82 -4.31 -12.27
C ASP A 107 -1.40 -5.72 -11.80
N ARG A 108 -1.41 -6.65 -12.76
CA ARG A 108 -1.17 -8.06 -12.47
C ARG A 108 0.29 -8.28 -12.06
N LEU A 109 0.49 -9.07 -11.01
CA LEU A 109 1.80 -9.63 -10.67
C LEU A 109 2.05 -10.84 -11.58
N ASP A 110 3.03 -10.75 -12.49
CA ASP A 110 3.31 -11.81 -13.46
C ASP A 110 4.18 -12.93 -12.87
N THR A 111 3.68 -13.51 -11.79
CA THR A 111 4.25 -14.70 -11.13
C THR A 111 3.19 -15.79 -11.05
N PRO A 112 3.59 -17.08 -10.99
CA PRO A 112 2.65 -18.16 -10.70
C PRO A 112 1.80 -17.81 -9.47
N PRO A 113 0.48 -18.10 -9.49
CA PRO A 113 -0.38 -17.85 -8.35
C PRO A 113 0.14 -18.55 -7.10
N THR A 114 0.27 -17.80 -6.02
CA THR A 114 0.50 -18.30 -4.67
C THR A 114 -0.59 -17.74 -3.77
N ASP A 115 -0.92 -18.47 -2.70
CA ASP A 115 -1.97 -18.04 -1.78
C ASP A 115 -1.62 -16.68 -1.16
N VAL A 116 -2.56 -15.73 -1.23
CA VAL A 116 -2.44 -14.42 -0.58
C VAL A 116 -2.28 -14.60 0.93
N VAL A 117 -1.35 -13.86 1.52
CA VAL A 117 -1.13 -13.85 2.98
C VAL A 117 -1.85 -12.69 3.66
N GLY A 118 -2.50 -13.01 4.78
CA GLY A 118 -3.17 -12.03 5.63
C GLY A 118 -4.45 -11.47 5.01
N LYS A 119 -5.10 -10.56 5.76
CA LYS A 119 -6.27 -9.82 5.26
C LYS A 119 -5.83 -8.68 4.36
N VAL A 120 -6.56 -8.40 3.30
CA VAL A 120 -6.23 -7.35 2.33
C VAL A 120 -7.35 -6.32 2.24
N LEU A 121 -7.00 -5.05 2.42
CA LEU A 121 -7.88 -3.90 2.12
C LEU A 121 -7.29 -3.08 0.98
N VAL A 122 -8.08 -2.88 -0.07
CA VAL A 122 -7.79 -1.97 -1.17
C VAL A 122 -8.72 -0.77 -1.09
N CYS A 123 -8.15 0.42 -0.97
CA CYS A 123 -8.84 1.71 -0.99
C CYS A 123 -8.55 2.40 -2.33
N HIS A 124 -9.44 2.27 -3.30
CA HIS A 124 -9.27 2.72 -4.69
C HIS A 124 -10.12 3.96 -4.99
N GLY A 125 -9.57 4.91 -5.76
CA GLY A 125 -10.33 6.07 -6.24
C GLY A 125 -11.13 5.72 -7.49
N GLY A 126 -12.45 5.82 -7.46
CA GLY A 126 -13.32 5.42 -8.58
C GLY A 126 -13.22 6.28 -9.84
N SER A 127 -12.39 7.33 -9.83
CA SER A 127 -12.05 8.15 -11.00
C SER A 127 -10.53 8.25 -11.20
N ASP A 128 -9.77 7.30 -10.65
CA ASP A 128 -8.34 7.15 -10.85
C ASP A 128 -8.04 6.72 -12.30
N PRO A 129 -7.35 7.54 -13.11
CA PRO A 129 -7.08 7.19 -14.50
C PRO A 129 -5.98 6.13 -14.67
N PHE A 130 -5.25 5.79 -13.60
CA PHE A 130 -4.19 4.78 -13.63
C PHE A 130 -4.67 3.37 -13.30
N VAL A 131 -5.91 3.24 -12.81
CA VAL A 131 -6.56 1.96 -12.52
C VAL A 131 -7.91 1.93 -13.24
N THR A 132 -7.95 1.24 -14.37
CA THR A 132 -9.17 1.13 -15.18
C THR A 132 -10.18 0.17 -14.55
N PRO A 133 -11.47 0.24 -14.91
CA PRO A 133 -12.45 -0.75 -14.48
C PRO A 133 -12.11 -2.19 -14.90
N GLU A 134 -11.38 -2.36 -16.00
CA GLU A 134 -10.86 -3.66 -16.43
C GLU A 134 -9.74 -4.16 -15.51
N MET A 135 -8.77 -3.30 -15.20
CA MET A 135 -7.70 -3.62 -14.26
C MET A 135 -8.25 -4.02 -12.88
N LEU A 136 -9.33 -3.37 -12.42
CA LEU A 136 -9.99 -3.75 -11.17
C LEU A 136 -10.60 -5.15 -11.24
N ARG A 137 -11.29 -5.51 -12.34
CA ARG A 137 -11.85 -6.85 -12.53
C ARG A 137 -10.77 -7.93 -12.65
N ASP A 138 -9.67 -7.61 -13.33
CA ASP A 138 -8.51 -8.49 -13.46
C ASP A 138 -7.85 -8.71 -12.10
N PHE A 139 -7.74 -7.64 -11.29
CA PHE A 139 -7.27 -7.72 -9.91
C PHE A 139 -8.15 -8.64 -9.05
N GLU A 140 -9.47 -8.47 -9.10
CA GLU A 140 -10.41 -9.35 -8.37
C GLU A 140 -10.25 -10.82 -8.77
N SER A 141 -10.11 -11.07 -10.09
CA SER A 141 -9.91 -12.42 -10.63
C SER A 141 -8.57 -13.03 -10.21
N ASP A 142 -7.49 -12.22 -10.22
CA ASP A 142 -6.16 -12.63 -9.76
C ASP A 142 -6.16 -12.96 -8.26
N MET A 143 -6.79 -12.12 -7.42
CA MET A 143 -6.88 -12.37 -5.98
C MET A 143 -7.71 -13.63 -5.67
N ALA A 144 -8.79 -13.87 -6.42
CA ALA A 144 -9.56 -15.12 -6.31
C ALA A 144 -8.73 -16.34 -6.71
N ALA A 145 -7.96 -16.27 -7.81
CA ALA A 145 -7.06 -17.33 -8.25
C ALA A 145 -5.91 -17.60 -7.27
N ARG A 146 -5.59 -16.62 -6.41
CA ARG A 146 -4.62 -16.68 -5.32
C ARG A 146 -5.26 -16.96 -3.95
N ASN A 147 -6.48 -17.50 -3.92
CA ASN A 147 -7.18 -17.91 -2.69
C ASN A 147 -7.22 -16.81 -1.60
N ALA A 148 -7.42 -15.54 -1.99
CA ALA A 148 -7.56 -14.45 -1.02
C ALA A 148 -8.87 -14.60 -0.22
N GLU A 149 -8.79 -15.20 0.97
CA GLU A 149 -9.96 -15.51 1.81
C GLU A 149 -10.64 -14.25 2.39
N ASP A 150 -9.87 -13.18 2.61
CA ASP A 150 -10.32 -11.96 3.29
C ASP A 150 -9.84 -10.72 2.53
N LEU A 151 -10.53 -10.42 1.44
CA LEU A 151 -10.29 -9.28 0.56
C LEU A 151 -11.44 -8.28 0.66
N HIS A 152 -11.11 -7.04 1.01
CA HIS A 152 -12.01 -5.90 0.99
C HIS A 152 -11.56 -4.89 -0.06
N ILE A 153 -12.47 -4.48 -0.94
CA ILE A 153 -12.22 -3.42 -1.93
C ILE A 153 -13.22 -2.30 -1.68
N HIS A 154 -12.70 -1.13 -1.32
CA HIS A 154 -13.47 0.09 -1.14
C HIS A 154 -13.18 1.05 -2.30
N THR A 155 -14.23 1.36 -3.07
CA THR A 155 -14.15 2.30 -4.19
C THR A 155 -14.76 3.64 -3.80
N TYR A 156 -13.94 4.69 -3.80
CA TYR A 156 -14.37 6.05 -3.49
C TYR A 156 -14.74 6.79 -4.78
N SER A 157 -16.04 6.81 -5.10
CA SER A 157 -16.56 7.46 -6.31
C SER A 157 -16.09 8.90 -6.45
N GLY A 158 -15.75 9.33 -7.67
CA GLY A 158 -15.25 10.67 -7.97
C GLY A 158 -13.82 10.97 -7.50
N SER A 159 -13.23 10.12 -6.65
CA SER A 159 -11.87 10.32 -6.16
C SER A 159 -10.85 9.87 -7.20
N LYS A 160 -9.86 10.71 -7.46
CA LYS A 160 -8.75 10.42 -8.37
C LYS A 160 -7.61 9.71 -7.66
N HIS A 161 -6.51 9.47 -8.36
CA HIS A 161 -5.30 8.98 -7.73
C HIS A 161 -4.77 9.98 -6.69
N ALA A 162 -3.95 9.50 -5.74
CA ALA A 162 -3.38 10.32 -4.68
C ALA A 162 -4.42 11.08 -3.82
N PHE A 163 -5.65 10.54 -3.70
CA PHE A 163 -6.75 11.18 -2.94
C PHE A 163 -6.45 11.44 -1.47
N THR A 164 -5.39 10.84 -0.92
CA THR A 164 -4.94 11.05 0.46
C THR A 164 -3.91 12.17 0.60
N ARG A 165 -3.56 12.90 -0.46
CA ARG A 165 -2.45 13.87 -0.47
C ARG A 165 -2.96 15.32 -0.46
N PRO A 166 -2.98 16.01 0.70
CA PRO A 166 -3.55 17.36 0.83
C PRO A 166 -2.93 18.41 -0.09
N GLU A 167 -1.71 18.18 -0.55
CA GLU A 167 -0.99 19.05 -1.48
C GLU A 167 -1.49 18.94 -2.94
N LYS A 168 -2.31 17.93 -3.28
CA LYS A 168 -2.81 17.68 -4.65
C LYS A 168 -4.14 18.38 -4.91
N THR A 169 -4.12 19.70 -5.02
CA THR A 169 -5.35 20.52 -5.10
C THR A 169 -5.40 21.44 -6.32
N THR A 170 -4.37 21.45 -7.17
CA THR A 170 -4.33 22.34 -8.35
C THR A 170 -5.09 21.75 -9.54
N GLU A 171 -5.48 22.61 -10.49
CA GLU A 171 -6.03 22.15 -11.78
C GLU A 171 -5.05 21.27 -12.55
N GLY A 172 -3.74 21.60 -12.48
CA GLY A 172 -2.68 20.81 -13.10
C GLY A 172 -2.57 19.40 -12.50
N ASP A 173 -2.68 19.28 -11.16
CA ASP A 173 -2.74 17.97 -10.51
C ASP A 173 -3.98 17.19 -10.98
N SER A 174 -5.14 17.84 -10.98
CA SER A 174 -6.40 17.22 -11.40
C SER A 174 -6.32 16.72 -12.85
N ALA A 175 -5.76 17.52 -13.77
CA ALA A 175 -5.54 17.15 -15.16
C ALA A 175 -4.55 15.99 -15.31
N ALA A 176 -3.55 15.92 -14.42
CA ALA A 176 -2.62 14.79 -14.32
C ALA A 176 -3.22 13.54 -13.64
N GLY A 177 -4.50 13.58 -13.24
CA GLY A 177 -5.16 12.44 -12.59
C GLY A 177 -4.90 12.32 -11.09
N LEU A 178 -4.34 13.34 -10.46
CA LEU A 178 -3.99 13.38 -9.03
C LEU A 178 -4.88 14.41 -8.33
N TYR A 179 -5.66 14.04 -7.32
CA TYR A 179 -6.45 15.06 -6.63
C TYR A 179 -6.87 14.64 -5.22
N TYR A 180 -6.65 15.53 -4.26
CA TYR A 180 -7.04 15.36 -2.86
C TYR A 180 -8.56 15.27 -2.73
N CYS A 181 -9.01 14.31 -1.93
CA CYS A 181 -10.41 14.19 -1.55
C CYS A 181 -10.47 13.91 -0.04
N GLU A 182 -10.80 14.94 0.74
CA GLU A 182 -10.83 14.88 2.21
C GLU A 182 -11.71 13.74 2.72
N LEU A 183 -12.90 13.57 2.14
CA LEU A 183 -13.83 12.50 2.52
C LEU A 183 -13.25 11.10 2.24
N ALA A 184 -12.59 10.90 1.10
CA ALA A 184 -11.95 9.63 0.76
C ALA A 184 -10.71 9.37 1.63
N ASP A 185 -9.90 10.39 1.94
CA ASP A 185 -8.77 10.27 2.87
C ASP A 185 -9.25 9.86 4.27
N ALA A 186 -10.27 10.54 4.80
CA ALA A 186 -10.84 10.22 6.11
C ALA A 186 -11.43 8.80 6.15
N ALA A 187 -12.26 8.45 5.16
CA ALA A 187 -12.93 7.15 5.11
C ALA A 187 -11.96 5.98 4.88
N SER A 188 -10.98 6.16 3.99
CA SER A 188 -9.93 5.15 3.76
C SER A 188 -9.03 4.97 4.97
N TRP A 189 -8.69 6.04 5.68
CA TRP A 189 -7.92 5.94 6.91
C TRP A 189 -8.69 5.21 8.02
N ALA A 190 -9.98 5.47 8.16
CA ALA A 190 -10.82 4.77 9.13
C ALA A 190 -10.89 3.26 8.83
N ALA A 191 -11.09 2.89 7.57
CA ALA A 191 -11.09 1.49 7.14
C ALA A 191 -9.71 0.82 7.35
N ALA A 192 -8.62 1.51 7.01
CA ALA A 192 -7.26 1.05 7.24
C ALA A 192 -7.00 0.79 8.73
N SER A 193 -7.37 1.75 9.58
CA SER A 193 -7.20 1.63 11.04
C SER A 193 -8.01 0.47 11.59
N ALA A 194 -9.25 0.29 11.15
CA ALA A 194 -10.10 -0.81 11.59
C ALA A 194 -9.53 -2.19 11.22
N LEU A 195 -9.01 -2.34 9.98
CA LEU A 195 -8.37 -3.60 9.58
C LEU A 195 -7.12 -3.88 10.42
N LEU A 196 -6.22 -2.89 10.53
CA LEU A 196 -5.00 -3.01 11.32
C LEU A 196 -5.31 -3.32 12.79
N ASP A 197 -6.31 -2.66 13.37
CA ASP A 197 -6.74 -2.91 14.75
C ASP A 197 -7.20 -4.36 14.92
N SER A 198 -8.03 -4.86 13.99
CA SER A 198 -8.58 -6.22 14.05
C SER A 198 -7.51 -7.31 13.91
N CYS A 199 -6.41 -7.03 13.21
CA CYS A 199 -5.36 -8.00 12.91
C CYS A 199 -4.19 -7.94 13.89
N LEU A 200 -3.89 -6.76 14.45
CA LEU A 200 -2.61 -6.49 15.11
C LEU A 200 -2.74 -6.15 16.59
N ARG A 201 -3.93 -5.81 17.10
CA ARG A 201 -4.10 -5.59 18.55
C ARG A 201 -4.07 -6.91 19.30
N GLN A 202 -3.45 -6.89 20.49
CA GLN A 202 -3.62 -7.96 21.48
C GLN A 202 -5.08 -7.92 21.93
N THR A 203 -5.83 -8.99 21.68
CA THR A 203 -7.06 -9.24 22.44
C THR A 203 -6.62 -9.66 23.84
N ALA A 204 -7.04 -8.89 24.85
CA ALA A 204 -6.84 -9.22 26.26
C ALA A 204 -7.55 -10.53 26.64
#